data_AF-A0A945CSI3-F1
#
_entry.id   AF-A0A945CSI3-F1
#
_cell.length_a   1.000
_cell.length_b   1.000
_cell.length_c   1.000
_cell.angle_alpha   90.00
_cell.angle_beta   90.00
_cell.angle_gamma   90.00
#
_symmetry.space_group_name_H-M   'P 1'
#
loop_
_entity.id
_entity.type
_entity.pdbx_description
1 polymer ?
#
loop_
_entity_poly.entity_id
_entity_poly.type
_entity_poly.pdbx_seq_one_letter_code
_entity_poly.pdbx_strand_id
1 'polypeptide(L)'
;MLAETGCCQVTKNVGFAGVEVEDGRVLAVELEDGRVVAGDYFVDGTGDVLLCQACGCQTSIGQDPRSRFGEPGAPEEGNRLVNGVTLVYRVTPVDEPVVEPLPEGIPEECWWRERFPVTSCNHYPNGDRNMNMLPTMEGGEFVGMDAGAAYQECRRRVLAHWHHCQTDFAEFRNYRLTWIAPMPGVRESHRVMCEHMLIEQELRGGFSGQDHADIVCLADHALDSHGGSTGRQGCGELEEPYGVPYRCLIPRGWSNLLVACRGAGFSSIAASSCRLSRTMMQLGQAAGIAAALARREGVSLLDVPAAALRQMLREQNAQVDWPMPEELRVHLGDEGAD
;
A
#
# COMPACT_ATOMS: atom_id res chain seq x y z
N MET A 1 -4.45 -5.36 -21.24
CA MET A 1 -5.30 -5.84 -20.14
C MET A 1 -6.50 -4.93 -19.86
N LEU A 2 -6.36 -3.69 -19.31
CA LEU A 2 -7.54 -2.83 -19.04
C LEU A 2 -8.12 -2.13 -20.28
N ALA A 3 -7.28 -1.55 -21.13
CA ALA A 3 -7.73 -0.89 -22.36
C ALA A 3 -8.39 -1.87 -23.37
N GLU A 4 -8.02 -3.15 -23.29
CA GLU A 4 -8.58 -4.23 -24.12
C GLU A 4 -10.03 -4.55 -23.77
N THR A 5 -10.52 -4.14 -22.59
CA THR A 5 -11.94 -4.32 -22.22
C THR A 5 -12.87 -3.48 -23.09
N GLY A 6 -12.37 -2.43 -23.76
CA GLY A 6 -13.18 -1.43 -24.45
C GLY A 6 -13.99 -0.52 -23.52
N CYS A 7 -13.99 -0.82 -22.21
CA CYS A 7 -14.77 -0.13 -21.19
C CYS A 7 -13.90 0.74 -20.25
N CYS A 8 -12.57 0.68 -20.42
CA CYS A 8 -11.63 1.47 -19.62
C CYS A 8 -10.74 2.35 -20.51
N GLN A 9 -10.69 3.64 -20.20
CA GLN A 9 -9.68 4.55 -20.73
C GLN A 9 -8.53 4.64 -19.72
N VAL A 10 -7.32 4.33 -20.18
CA VAL A 10 -6.10 4.46 -19.36
C VAL A 10 -5.30 5.64 -19.85
N THR A 11 -5.15 6.64 -18.97
CA THR A 11 -4.30 7.80 -19.22
C THR A 11 -2.97 7.62 -18.50
N LYS A 12 -1.86 7.76 -19.21
CA LYS A 12 -0.49 7.60 -18.69
C LYS A 12 0.30 8.89 -18.91
N ASN A 13 1.41 9.05 -18.17
CA ASN A 13 2.32 10.19 -18.27
C ASN A 13 1.65 11.56 -17.99
N VAL A 14 0.69 11.58 -17.07
CA VAL A 14 0.05 12.80 -16.58
C VAL A 14 -0.25 12.62 -15.10
N GLY A 15 0.07 13.62 -14.27
CA GLY A 15 -0.28 13.63 -12.86
C GLY A 15 -1.67 14.21 -12.60
N PHE A 16 -2.09 14.06 -11.34
CA PHE A 16 -3.26 14.72 -10.78
C PHE A 16 -2.89 16.16 -10.39
N ALA A 17 -3.71 17.14 -10.77
CA ALA A 17 -3.46 18.56 -10.49
C ALA A 17 -4.46 19.17 -9.50
N GLY A 18 -5.73 18.78 -9.58
CA GLY A 18 -6.78 19.43 -8.79
C GLY A 18 -8.11 18.70 -8.82
N VAL A 19 -9.08 19.22 -8.06
CA VAL A 19 -10.41 18.62 -7.95
C VAL A 19 -11.48 19.71 -7.89
N GLU A 20 -12.60 19.47 -8.59
CA GLU A 20 -13.82 20.26 -8.48
C GLU A 20 -14.79 19.53 -7.56
N VAL A 21 -15.27 20.21 -6.51
CA VAL A 21 -16.14 19.62 -5.49
C VAL A 21 -17.33 20.54 -5.19
N GLU A 22 -18.47 19.93 -4.88
CA GLU A 22 -19.70 20.62 -4.47
C GLU A 22 -20.44 19.76 -3.46
N ASP A 23 -20.84 20.33 -2.31
CA ASP A 23 -21.68 19.69 -1.30
C ASP A 23 -21.28 18.24 -0.90
N GLY A 24 -19.99 18.01 -0.65
CA GLY A 24 -19.48 16.68 -0.27
C GLY A 24 -19.49 15.65 -1.41
N ARG A 25 -19.43 16.15 -2.65
CA ARG A 25 -19.31 15.37 -3.88
C ARG A 25 -18.16 15.86 -4.72
N VAL A 26 -17.44 14.92 -5.32
CA VAL A 26 -16.47 15.22 -6.38
C VAL A 26 -17.23 15.32 -7.70
N LEU A 27 -17.02 16.39 -8.46
CA LEU A 27 -17.62 16.60 -9.77
C LEU A 27 -16.65 16.18 -10.88
N ALA A 28 -15.38 16.57 -10.75
CA ALA A 28 -14.33 16.29 -11.70
C ALA A 28 -12.94 16.33 -11.07
N VAL A 29 -11.98 15.71 -11.75
CA VAL A 29 -10.55 15.84 -11.46
C VAL A 29 -9.84 16.58 -12.60
N GLU A 30 -8.92 17.47 -12.23
CA GLU A 30 -8.04 18.18 -13.16
C GLU A 30 -6.69 17.44 -13.24
N LEU A 31 -6.20 17.27 -14.46
CA LEU A 31 -4.92 16.65 -14.76
C LEU A 31 -3.86 17.72 -15.06
N GLU A 32 -2.58 17.41 -14.84
CA GLU A 32 -1.46 18.36 -15.04
C GLU A 32 -1.34 18.90 -16.47
N ASP A 33 -1.93 18.23 -17.46
CA ASP A 33 -1.97 18.69 -18.85
C ASP A 33 -3.21 19.55 -19.18
N GLY A 34 -3.97 19.96 -18.17
CA GLY A 34 -5.15 20.83 -18.26
C GLY A 34 -6.44 20.12 -18.66
N ARG A 35 -6.43 18.79 -18.84
CA ARG A 35 -7.68 18.03 -19.04
C ARG A 35 -8.48 17.94 -17.74
N VAL A 36 -9.80 18.02 -17.89
CA VAL A 36 -10.76 17.80 -16.80
C VAL A 36 -11.55 16.53 -17.08
N VAL A 37 -11.63 15.64 -16.09
CA VAL A 37 -12.34 14.36 -16.18
C VAL A 37 -13.47 14.35 -15.15
N ALA A 38 -14.70 14.46 -15.64
CA ALA A 38 -15.91 14.33 -14.82
C ALA A 38 -16.33 12.86 -14.64
N GLY A 39 -17.01 12.57 -13.53
CA GLY A 39 -17.46 11.22 -13.21
C GLY A 39 -18.57 11.21 -12.15
N ASP A 40 -19.35 10.13 -12.12
CA ASP A 40 -20.40 9.97 -11.10
C ASP A 40 -19.82 9.56 -9.74
N TYR A 41 -18.76 8.75 -9.75
CA TYR A 41 -18.06 8.21 -8.58
C TYR A 41 -16.55 8.19 -8.84
N PHE A 42 -15.77 8.36 -7.77
CA PHE A 42 -14.31 8.46 -7.81
C PHE A 42 -13.70 7.49 -6.81
N VAL A 43 -12.54 6.92 -7.16
CA VAL A 43 -11.78 6.03 -6.28
C VAL A 43 -10.35 6.55 -6.20
N ASP A 44 -9.92 6.93 -4.99
CA ASP A 44 -8.53 7.27 -4.71
C ASP A 44 -7.71 5.99 -4.49
N GLY A 45 -6.98 5.60 -5.54
CA GLY A 45 -6.02 4.50 -5.53
C GLY A 45 -4.56 4.96 -5.48
N THR A 46 -4.27 6.22 -5.11
CA THR A 46 -2.95 6.83 -5.29
C THR A 46 -1.89 6.35 -4.29
N GLY A 47 -2.30 5.67 -3.21
CA GLY A 47 -1.40 5.21 -2.16
C GLY A 47 -1.01 6.30 -1.14
N ASP A 48 -1.01 7.57 -1.54
CA ASP A 48 -0.79 8.74 -0.68
C ASP A 48 -2.04 9.60 -0.49
N VAL A 49 -3.19 9.09 -0.94
CA VAL A 49 -4.53 9.67 -0.76
C VAL A 49 -4.65 11.10 -1.29
N LEU A 50 -4.02 11.35 -2.44
CA LEU A 50 -3.91 12.68 -3.06
C LEU A 50 -5.27 13.29 -3.39
N LEU A 51 -6.21 12.50 -3.92
CA LEU A 51 -7.55 12.98 -4.24
C LEU A 51 -8.32 13.28 -2.95
N CYS A 52 -8.27 12.39 -1.96
CA CYS A 52 -8.90 12.64 -0.66
C CYS A 52 -8.32 13.89 0.02
N GLN A 53 -7.01 14.11 -0.03
CA GLN A 53 -6.38 15.33 0.50
C GLN A 53 -6.84 16.58 -0.24
N ALA A 54 -6.88 16.54 -1.57
CA ALA A 54 -7.36 17.66 -2.39
C ALA A 54 -8.85 17.98 -2.14
N CYS A 55 -9.65 16.95 -1.84
CA CYS A 55 -11.04 17.09 -1.41
C CYS A 55 -11.17 17.68 0.01
N GLY A 56 -10.09 17.76 0.78
CA GLY A 56 -10.13 18.21 2.18
C GLY A 56 -10.62 17.15 3.15
N CYS A 57 -10.57 15.86 2.79
CA CYS A 57 -10.86 14.78 3.73
C CYS A 57 -9.92 14.86 4.94
N GLN A 58 -10.44 14.59 6.14
CA GLN A 58 -9.60 14.52 7.33
C GLN A 58 -8.61 13.35 7.20
N THR A 59 -7.32 13.62 7.43
CA THR A 59 -6.27 12.60 7.39
C THR A 59 -5.43 12.57 8.67
N SER A 60 -4.75 11.45 8.91
CA SER A 60 -3.70 11.30 9.91
C SER A 60 -2.41 10.80 9.27
N ILE A 61 -1.27 11.00 9.94
CA ILE A 61 0.03 10.47 9.54
C ILE A 61 0.82 10.10 10.79
N GLY A 62 1.63 9.05 10.68
CA GLY A 62 2.45 8.54 11.78
C GLY A 62 1.67 7.62 12.72
N GLN A 63 2.06 7.57 13.99
CA GLN A 63 1.42 6.73 15.01
C GLN A 63 0.27 7.48 15.67
N ASP A 64 -0.91 6.85 15.73
CA ASP A 64 -2.08 7.42 16.39
C ASP A 64 -1.92 7.37 17.93
N PRO A 65 -2.41 8.37 18.69
CA PRO A 65 -2.43 8.29 20.15
C PRO A 65 -3.43 7.23 20.59
N ARG A 66 -3.13 6.54 21.71
CA ARG A 66 -4.02 5.58 22.36
C ARG A 66 -5.42 6.13 22.59
N SER A 67 -5.53 7.41 22.93
CA SER A 67 -6.82 8.06 23.19
C SER A 67 -7.74 8.17 21.97
N ARG A 68 -7.23 8.06 20.74
CA ARG A 68 -8.04 8.22 19.52
C ARG A 68 -8.94 7.01 19.25
N PHE A 69 -8.39 5.82 19.44
CA PHE A 69 -9.06 4.55 19.09
C PHE A 69 -9.11 3.56 20.26
N GLY A 70 -8.55 3.92 21.42
CA GLY A 70 -8.46 3.04 22.58
C GLY A 70 -7.50 1.88 22.40
N GLU A 71 -6.58 1.95 21.42
CA GLU A 71 -5.68 0.85 21.06
C GLU A 71 -4.56 0.67 22.09
N PRO A 72 -4.48 -0.49 22.77
CA PRO A 72 -3.49 -0.71 23.83
C PRO A 72 -2.04 -0.66 23.32
N GLY A 73 -1.80 -1.10 22.07
CA GLY A 73 -0.50 -1.06 21.41
C GLY A 73 -0.09 0.32 20.91
N ALA A 74 -0.99 1.31 20.95
CA ALA A 74 -0.68 2.67 20.52
C ALA A 74 0.09 3.45 21.60
N PRO A 75 0.98 4.38 21.20
CA PRO A 75 1.66 5.27 22.14
C PRO A 75 0.66 6.17 22.86
N GLU A 76 1.02 6.66 24.05
CA GLU A 76 0.15 7.57 24.82
C GLU A 76 -0.12 8.87 24.05
N GLU A 77 0.92 9.44 23.47
CA GLU A 77 0.85 10.59 22.56
C GLU A 77 1.13 10.15 21.12
N GLY A 78 0.37 10.71 20.18
CA GLY A 78 0.58 10.47 18.76
C GLY A 78 1.84 11.18 18.28
N ASN A 79 2.47 10.64 17.23
CA ASN A 79 3.69 11.20 16.66
C ASN A 79 3.70 11.04 15.14
N ARG A 80 4.70 11.62 14.48
CA ARG A 80 4.85 11.59 13.01
C ARG A 80 5.78 10.47 12.52
N LEU A 81 6.13 9.50 13.35
CA LEU A 81 6.99 8.38 12.95
C LEU A 81 6.25 7.49 11.97
N VAL A 82 6.83 7.29 10.80
CA VAL A 82 6.36 6.39 9.75
C VAL A 82 7.51 5.49 9.29
N ASN A 83 7.17 4.33 8.74
CA ASN A 83 8.17 3.40 8.23
C ASN A 83 9.03 4.00 7.10
N GLY A 84 10.31 3.62 7.10
CA GLY A 84 11.24 3.95 6.03
C GLY A 84 10.85 3.33 4.67
N VAL A 85 11.28 4.03 3.61
CA VAL A 85 11.06 3.60 2.23
C VAL A 85 12.23 2.77 1.74
N THR A 86 11.98 1.90 0.76
CA THR A 86 13.04 1.14 0.09
C THR A 86 12.99 1.33 -1.41
N LEU A 87 14.15 1.61 -2.01
CA LEU A 87 14.32 1.53 -3.45
C LEU A 87 14.96 0.18 -3.80
N VAL A 88 14.15 -0.77 -4.25
CA VAL A 88 14.64 -2.09 -4.65
C VAL A 88 15.41 -2.01 -5.96
N TYR A 89 16.39 -2.91 -6.11
CA TYR A 89 17.16 -3.04 -7.34
C TYR A 89 17.41 -4.51 -7.66
N ARG A 90 17.64 -4.81 -8.94
CA ARG A 90 17.84 -6.17 -9.47
C ARG A 90 19.28 -6.31 -9.93
N VAL A 91 19.86 -7.46 -9.59
CA VAL A 91 21.18 -7.86 -10.03
C VAL A 91 21.12 -9.18 -10.78
N THR A 92 21.95 -9.32 -11.80
CA THR A 92 21.94 -10.46 -12.73
C THR A 92 23.29 -11.16 -12.75
N PRO A 93 23.33 -12.50 -12.81
CA PRO A 93 24.58 -13.24 -12.92
C PRO A 93 25.46 -12.78 -14.09
N VAL A 94 26.77 -12.85 -13.89
CA VAL A 94 27.78 -12.62 -14.92
C VAL A 94 28.69 -13.84 -15.06
N ASP A 95 29.31 -14.01 -16.23
CA ASP A 95 30.18 -15.15 -16.52
C ASP A 95 31.51 -15.08 -15.75
N GLU A 96 32.02 -13.86 -15.53
CA GLU A 96 33.28 -13.61 -14.83
C GLU A 96 33.06 -12.67 -13.65
N PRO A 97 33.63 -12.96 -12.46
CA PRO A 97 33.51 -12.07 -11.30
C PRO A 97 34.03 -10.66 -11.59
N VAL A 98 33.22 -9.64 -11.26
CA VAL A 98 33.54 -8.23 -11.49
C VAL A 98 33.18 -7.38 -10.27
N VAL A 99 33.91 -6.27 -10.10
CA VAL A 99 33.49 -5.15 -9.25
C VAL A 99 33.17 -4.00 -10.20
N GLU A 100 31.92 -3.58 -10.23
CA GLU A 100 31.50 -2.48 -11.09
C GLU A 100 32.08 -1.15 -10.58
N PRO A 101 32.52 -0.26 -11.49
CA PRO A 101 33.08 1.02 -11.08
C PRO A 101 32.02 1.85 -10.35
N LEU A 102 32.40 2.43 -9.22
CA LEU A 102 31.54 3.36 -8.50
C LEU A 102 31.30 4.61 -9.36
N PRO A 103 30.04 5.03 -9.61
CA PRO A 103 29.77 6.23 -10.39
C PRO A 103 30.34 7.49 -9.74
N GLU A 104 30.75 8.46 -10.57
CA GLU A 104 31.30 9.73 -10.11
C GLU A 104 30.36 10.44 -9.12
N GLY A 105 30.92 10.95 -8.02
CA GLY A 105 30.18 11.69 -7.00
C GLY A 105 29.37 10.82 -6.02
N ILE A 106 29.44 9.49 -6.12
CA ILE A 106 28.89 8.58 -5.12
C ILE A 106 30.01 8.24 -4.11
N PRO A 107 29.80 8.45 -2.80
CA PRO A 107 30.75 8.01 -1.77
C PRO A 107 30.84 6.47 -1.67
N GLU A 108 32.04 5.96 -1.37
CA GLU A 108 32.27 4.54 -1.09
C GLU A 108 31.67 4.12 0.26
N GLU A 109 31.64 5.03 1.23
CA GLU A 109 31.09 4.81 2.57
C GLU A 109 29.63 5.26 2.70
N CYS A 110 28.92 4.73 3.69
CA CYS A 110 27.56 5.15 4.01
C CYS A 110 27.56 6.55 4.66
N TRP A 111 26.95 7.54 4.00
CA TRP A 111 26.91 8.93 4.52
C TRP A 111 25.62 9.29 5.29
N TRP A 112 24.61 8.43 5.26
CA TRP A 112 23.30 8.70 5.89
C TRP A 112 23.07 7.91 7.19
N ARG A 113 23.93 6.93 7.47
CA ARG A 113 23.90 6.07 8.67
C ARG A 113 25.32 5.68 9.07
N GLU A 114 25.47 5.13 10.27
CA GLU A 114 26.77 4.60 10.74
C GLU A 114 27.29 3.47 9.82
N ARG A 115 26.38 2.66 9.25
CA ARG A 115 26.70 1.53 8.36
C ARG A 115 25.61 1.37 7.30
N PHE A 116 25.94 0.65 6.23
CA PHE A 116 24.96 0.25 5.23
C PHE A 116 23.82 -0.58 5.87
N PRO A 117 22.55 -0.34 5.51
CA PRO A 117 21.42 -1.09 6.06
C PRO A 117 21.45 -2.57 5.68
N VAL A 118 20.73 -3.39 6.47
CA VAL A 118 20.52 -4.81 6.13
C VAL A 118 19.73 -4.92 4.83
N THR A 119 20.13 -5.89 4.01
CA THR A 119 19.48 -6.14 2.72
C THR A 119 18.89 -7.55 2.66
N SER A 120 17.60 -7.62 2.39
CA SER A 120 16.93 -8.86 2.02
C SER A 120 17.21 -9.17 0.54
N CYS A 121 17.67 -10.38 0.27
CA CYS A 121 17.99 -10.87 -1.07
C CYS A 121 17.04 -11.99 -1.44
N ASN A 122 16.20 -11.77 -2.47
CA ASN A 122 15.28 -12.79 -2.98
C ASN A 122 15.75 -13.26 -4.36
N HIS A 123 15.52 -14.54 -4.67
CA HIS A 123 15.96 -15.15 -5.93
C HIS A 123 14.83 -15.19 -6.96
N TYR A 124 15.16 -14.87 -8.21
CA TYR A 124 14.28 -15.11 -9.36
C TYR A 124 14.64 -16.44 -10.04
N PRO A 125 13.67 -17.07 -10.74
CA PRO A 125 13.91 -18.34 -11.45
C PRO A 125 15.01 -18.28 -12.51
N ASN A 126 15.28 -17.10 -13.07
CA ASN A 126 16.33 -16.90 -14.08
C ASN A 126 17.73 -16.67 -13.47
N GLY A 127 17.88 -16.84 -12.15
CA GLY A 127 19.15 -16.64 -11.43
C GLY A 127 19.38 -15.21 -10.95
N ASP A 128 18.55 -14.25 -11.34
CA ASP A 128 18.66 -12.87 -10.84
C ASP A 128 18.32 -12.80 -9.35
N ARG A 129 18.76 -11.72 -8.72
CA ARG A 129 18.40 -11.40 -7.33
C ARG A 129 17.71 -10.05 -7.23
N ASN A 130 16.63 -10.00 -6.46
CA ASN A 130 16.04 -8.76 -5.98
C ASN A 130 16.70 -8.36 -4.66
N MET A 131 17.24 -7.15 -4.64
CA MET A 131 17.92 -6.57 -3.50
C MET A 131 17.02 -5.52 -2.85
N ASN A 132 16.66 -5.74 -1.58
CA ASN A 132 15.74 -4.91 -0.82
C ASN A 132 16.43 -4.39 0.45
N MET A 133 16.96 -3.16 0.38
CA MET A 133 17.67 -2.50 1.48
C MET A 133 16.69 -1.86 2.48
N LEU A 134 16.75 -2.27 3.75
CA LEU A 134 15.72 -1.98 4.75
C LEU A 134 16.22 -1.03 5.86
N PRO A 135 15.84 0.26 5.85
CA PRO A 135 15.29 1.03 4.73
C PRO A 135 16.41 1.66 3.87
N THR A 136 16.06 2.14 2.67
CA THR A 136 16.94 3.00 1.87
C THR A 136 16.96 4.43 2.41
N MET A 137 15.80 4.91 2.88
CA MET A 137 15.62 6.25 3.42
C MET A 137 14.64 6.19 4.59
N GLU A 138 14.93 6.95 5.65
CA GLU A 138 14.07 6.99 6.83
C GLU A 138 12.72 7.63 6.48
N GLY A 139 11.64 7.19 7.14
CA GLY A 139 10.29 7.60 6.75
C GLY A 139 10.03 9.09 6.94
N GLY A 140 10.52 9.65 8.06
CA GLY A 140 10.44 11.09 8.33
C GLY A 140 11.25 11.93 7.35
N GLU A 141 12.38 11.41 6.86
CA GLU A 141 13.18 12.05 5.80
C GLU A 141 12.39 12.06 4.48
N PHE A 142 11.86 10.91 4.08
CA PHE A 142 11.09 10.77 2.84
C PHE A 142 9.87 11.70 2.80
N VAL A 143 9.08 11.74 3.87
CA VAL A 143 7.89 12.61 3.97
C VAL A 143 8.25 14.11 3.90
N GLY A 144 9.47 14.49 4.29
CA GLY A 144 9.94 15.87 4.24
C GLY A 144 10.53 16.31 2.90
N MET A 145 10.67 15.40 1.93
CA MET A 145 11.33 15.67 0.66
C MET A 145 10.33 15.71 -0.50
N ASP A 146 10.68 16.48 -1.54
CA ASP A 146 10.07 16.33 -2.85
C ASP A 146 10.29 14.91 -3.39
N ALA A 147 9.27 14.33 -4.05
CA ALA A 147 9.31 12.95 -4.50
C ALA A 147 10.44 12.67 -5.51
N GLY A 148 10.72 13.62 -6.40
CA GLY A 148 11.82 13.53 -7.37
C GLY A 148 13.18 13.58 -6.66
N ALA A 149 13.35 14.51 -5.72
CA ALA A 149 14.56 14.62 -4.92
C ALA A 149 14.79 13.36 -4.05
N ALA A 150 13.75 12.86 -3.40
CA ALA A 150 13.80 11.64 -2.60
C ALA A 150 14.19 10.42 -3.43
N TYR A 151 13.67 10.31 -4.65
CA TYR A 151 14.05 9.25 -5.58
C TYR A 151 15.52 9.34 -5.99
N GLN A 152 16.02 10.52 -6.36
CA GLN A 152 17.42 10.70 -6.74
C GLN A 152 18.36 10.37 -5.59
N GLU A 153 18.03 10.79 -4.37
CA GLU A 153 18.82 10.45 -3.19
C GLU A 153 18.79 8.95 -2.90
N CYS A 154 17.62 8.29 -2.98
CA CYS A 154 17.53 6.83 -2.87
C CYS A 154 18.40 6.11 -3.92
N ARG A 155 18.45 6.61 -5.16
CA ARG A 155 19.32 6.05 -6.21
C ARG A 155 20.79 6.15 -5.85
N ARG A 156 21.24 7.30 -5.33
CA ARG A 156 22.64 7.46 -4.87
C ARG A 156 22.98 6.42 -3.80
N ARG A 157 22.09 6.23 -2.83
CA ARG A 157 22.24 5.24 -1.74
C ARG A 157 22.29 3.81 -2.26
N VAL A 158 21.46 3.47 -3.25
CA VAL A 158 21.48 2.15 -3.92
C VAL A 158 22.82 1.90 -4.62
N LEU A 159 23.36 2.89 -5.35
CA LEU A 159 24.63 2.74 -6.06
C LEU A 159 25.80 2.54 -5.09
N ALA A 160 25.86 3.31 -4.01
CA ALA A 160 26.85 3.14 -2.95
C ALA A 160 26.73 1.76 -2.27
N HIS A 161 25.50 1.38 -1.91
CA HIS A 161 25.23 0.08 -1.30
C HIS A 161 25.62 -1.08 -2.21
N TRP A 162 25.32 -1.00 -3.52
CA TRP A 162 25.69 -2.05 -4.46
C TRP A 162 27.21 -2.20 -4.59
N HIS A 163 27.93 -1.08 -4.68
CA HIS A 163 29.39 -1.11 -4.69
C HIS A 163 29.94 -1.78 -3.42
N HIS A 164 29.44 -1.38 -2.25
CA HIS A 164 29.75 -2.03 -0.98
C HIS A 164 29.48 -3.55 -0.99
N CYS A 165 28.36 -3.99 -1.56
CA CYS A 165 28.07 -5.42 -1.70
C CYS A 165 29.15 -6.15 -2.51
N GLN A 166 29.61 -5.60 -3.64
CA GLN A 166 30.62 -6.26 -4.48
C GLN A 166 32.05 -6.18 -3.89
N THR A 167 32.38 -5.12 -3.16
CA THR A 167 33.71 -4.97 -2.55
C THR A 167 33.86 -5.89 -1.35
N ASP A 168 32.87 -5.92 -0.47
CA ASP A 168 33.00 -6.53 0.86
C ASP A 168 32.60 -8.01 0.87
N PHE A 169 31.80 -8.45 -0.12
CA PHE A 169 31.31 -9.82 -0.23
C PHE A 169 31.61 -10.38 -1.61
N ALA A 170 32.53 -11.36 -1.66
CA ALA A 170 33.01 -11.93 -2.92
C ALA A 170 31.89 -12.59 -3.76
N GLU A 171 30.84 -13.08 -3.12
CA GLU A 171 29.69 -13.72 -3.75
C GLU A 171 28.94 -12.78 -4.70
N PHE A 172 28.87 -11.49 -4.38
CA PHE A 172 28.19 -10.49 -5.20
C PHE A 172 28.99 -10.06 -6.43
N ARG A 173 30.28 -10.40 -6.51
CA ARG A 173 31.09 -10.18 -7.73
C ARG A 173 30.61 -11.01 -8.91
N ASN A 174 29.88 -12.09 -8.66
CA ASN A 174 29.25 -12.91 -9.71
C ASN A 174 27.95 -12.30 -10.26
N TYR A 175 27.63 -11.05 -9.90
CA TYR A 175 26.43 -10.36 -10.35
C TYR A 175 26.77 -8.93 -10.79
N ARG A 176 25.91 -8.35 -11.63
CA ARG A 176 25.93 -6.92 -11.99
C ARG A 176 24.57 -6.28 -11.75
N LEU A 177 24.54 -4.98 -11.47
CA LEU A 177 23.33 -4.19 -11.37
C LEU A 177 22.66 -4.05 -12.75
N THR A 178 21.41 -4.50 -12.88
CA THR A 178 20.68 -4.46 -14.17
C THR A 178 19.46 -3.57 -14.15
N TRP A 179 18.89 -3.30 -12.98
CA TRP A 179 17.70 -2.46 -12.88
C TRP A 179 17.57 -1.86 -11.48
N ILE A 180 17.07 -0.62 -11.42
CA ILE A 180 16.64 0.03 -10.18
C ILE A 180 15.16 0.35 -10.35
N ALA A 181 14.36 0.14 -9.31
CA ALA A 181 12.95 0.47 -9.36
C ALA A 181 12.71 1.94 -9.80
N PRO A 182 11.61 2.22 -10.51
CA PRO A 182 11.32 3.56 -10.98
C PRO A 182 10.81 4.48 -9.86
N MET A 183 10.51 3.94 -8.68
CA MET A 183 9.99 4.68 -7.53
C MET A 183 10.32 3.94 -6.22
N PRO A 184 10.52 4.65 -5.09
CA PRO A 184 10.67 4.01 -3.79
C PRO A 184 9.36 3.31 -3.38
N GLY A 185 9.49 2.13 -2.77
CA GLY A 185 8.38 1.44 -2.11
C GLY A 185 8.03 2.15 -0.81
N VAL A 186 6.91 2.87 -0.81
CA VAL A 186 6.40 3.59 0.36
C VAL A 186 5.48 2.69 1.16
N ARG A 187 5.80 2.55 2.45
CA ARG A 187 5.13 1.63 3.38
C ARG A 187 4.00 2.29 4.16
N GLU A 188 4.19 3.54 4.57
CA GLU A 188 3.26 4.34 5.35
C GLU A 188 3.27 5.77 4.85
N SER A 189 2.09 6.39 4.88
CA SER A 189 1.90 7.81 4.59
C SER A 189 0.59 8.24 5.24
N HIS A 190 -0.16 9.14 4.59
CA HIS A 190 -1.43 9.61 5.09
C HIS A 190 -2.50 8.51 5.08
N ARG A 191 -3.34 8.52 6.11
CA ARG A 191 -4.53 7.66 6.24
C ARG A 191 -5.77 8.54 6.37
N VAL A 192 -6.84 8.17 5.69
CA VAL A 192 -8.10 8.94 5.63
C VAL A 192 -9.03 8.50 6.75
N MET A 193 -9.65 9.45 7.43
CA MET A 193 -10.72 9.18 8.37
C MET A 193 -11.99 8.77 7.60
N CYS A 194 -12.29 7.48 7.63
CA CYS A 194 -13.43 6.89 6.94
C CYS A 194 -14.61 6.62 7.89
N GLU A 195 -15.76 6.27 7.34
CA GLU A 195 -16.97 5.93 8.11
C GLU A 195 -16.70 4.85 9.17
N HIS A 196 -15.84 3.87 8.84
CA HIS A 196 -15.23 2.98 9.83
C HIS A 196 -13.70 3.13 9.81
N MET A 197 -13.09 3.06 10.99
CA MET A 197 -11.64 2.94 11.15
C MET A 197 -11.37 1.56 11.72
N LEU A 198 -10.69 0.70 10.98
CA LEU A 198 -10.26 -0.61 11.49
C LEU A 198 -9.16 -0.42 12.55
N ILE A 199 -9.28 -1.11 13.67
CA ILE A 199 -8.38 -0.94 14.84
C ILE A 199 -7.73 -2.25 15.29
N GLU A 200 -6.67 -2.13 16.10
CA GLU A 200 -5.89 -3.25 16.66
C GLU A 200 -6.76 -4.35 17.27
N GLN A 201 -7.79 -3.98 18.03
CA GLN A 201 -8.65 -4.92 18.74
C GLN A 201 -9.43 -5.81 17.77
N GLU A 202 -9.85 -5.28 16.62
CA GLU A 202 -10.55 -6.06 15.59
C GLU A 202 -9.60 -7.05 14.91
N LEU A 203 -8.38 -6.63 14.61
CA LEU A 203 -7.34 -7.53 14.07
C LEU A 203 -7.04 -8.67 15.05
N ARG A 204 -6.87 -8.35 16.33
CA ARG A 204 -6.59 -9.34 17.38
C ARG A 204 -7.77 -10.23 17.71
N GLY A 205 -9.00 -9.70 17.62
CA GLY A 205 -10.23 -10.47 17.80
C GLY A 205 -10.49 -11.44 16.66
N GLY A 206 -9.84 -11.23 15.51
CA GLY A 206 -10.02 -12.04 14.32
C GLY A 206 -11.41 -11.89 13.72
N PHE A 207 -11.67 -12.64 12.66
CA PHE A 207 -12.95 -12.62 11.96
C PHE A 207 -14.10 -13.05 12.89
N SER A 208 -13.88 -14.04 13.76
CA SER A 208 -14.87 -14.50 14.73
C SER A 208 -15.23 -13.44 15.79
N GLY A 209 -14.34 -12.49 16.04
CA GLY A 209 -14.54 -11.37 16.97
C GLY A 209 -15.18 -10.12 16.34
N GLN A 210 -15.39 -10.12 15.02
CA GLN A 210 -15.98 -8.99 14.29
C GLN A 210 -17.47 -9.22 14.01
N ASP A 211 -18.26 -8.15 14.16
CA ASP A 211 -19.69 -8.12 13.79
C ASP A 211 -19.92 -7.08 12.69
N HIS A 212 -19.47 -7.43 11.48
CA HIS A 212 -19.53 -6.56 10.31
C HIS A 212 -20.24 -7.26 9.15
N ALA A 213 -21.49 -6.85 8.90
CA ALA A 213 -22.29 -7.33 7.77
C ALA A 213 -21.71 -6.90 6.41
N ASP A 214 -20.81 -5.92 6.40
CA ASP A 214 -20.24 -5.28 5.22
C ASP A 214 -18.76 -5.61 4.98
N ILE A 215 -18.25 -6.75 5.46
CA ILE A 215 -16.88 -7.17 5.15
C ILE A 215 -16.73 -7.36 3.62
N VAL A 216 -15.68 -6.81 3.03
CA VAL A 216 -15.42 -6.90 1.57
C VAL A 216 -14.03 -7.41 1.22
N CYS A 217 -13.19 -7.62 2.23
CA CYS A 217 -11.83 -8.09 2.06
C CYS A 217 -11.41 -8.85 3.31
N LEU A 218 -10.62 -9.91 3.14
CA LEU A 218 -9.96 -10.62 4.24
C LEU A 218 -8.46 -10.36 4.21
N ALA A 219 -7.88 -10.16 5.39
CA ALA A 219 -6.45 -10.02 5.59
C ALA A 219 -6.01 -10.86 6.80
N ASP A 220 -4.75 -11.30 6.79
CA ASP A 220 -4.18 -12.20 7.79
C ASP A 220 -2.73 -11.86 8.14
N HIS A 221 -2.24 -10.70 7.69
CA HIS A 221 -0.85 -10.37 7.90
C HIS A 221 -0.58 -10.11 9.37
N ALA A 222 0.59 -10.52 9.86
CA ALA A 222 1.01 -10.18 11.21
C ALA A 222 1.03 -8.67 11.42
N LEU A 223 0.85 -8.24 12.67
CA LEU A 223 1.06 -6.85 13.06
C LEU A 223 2.55 -6.51 12.92
N ASP A 224 2.86 -5.60 12.01
CA ASP A 224 4.22 -5.33 11.56
C ASP A 224 4.64 -3.88 11.84
N SER A 225 4.77 -3.53 13.12
CA SER A 225 5.16 -2.19 13.55
C SER A 225 6.68 -2.00 13.49
N HIS A 226 7.15 -1.29 12.47
CA HIS A 226 8.55 -0.97 12.27
C HIS A 226 8.88 0.45 12.80
N GLY A 227 9.00 0.65 14.11
CA GLY A 227 9.40 1.98 14.62
C GLY A 227 9.83 2.03 16.08
N GLY A 228 11.12 2.31 16.31
CA GLY A 228 11.68 2.65 17.64
C GLY A 228 12.93 1.86 18.01
N SER A 229 13.87 2.54 18.70
CA SER A 229 15.27 2.21 19.03
C SER A 229 15.59 0.86 19.68
N THR A 230 14.63 -0.05 19.79
CA THR A 230 14.84 -1.40 20.31
C THR A 230 14.98 -2.44 19.22
N GLY A 231 14.45 -2.24 18.01
CA GLY A 231 14.35 -3.31 17.03
C GLY A 231 13.48 -4.45 17.58
N ARG A 232 12.39 -4.78 16.90
CA ARG A 232 11.41 -5.79 17.35
C ARG A 232 10.69 -5.41 18.66
N GLN A 233 9.68 -4.56 18.59
CA GLN A 233 8.44 -4.92 19.31
C GLN A 233 7.62 -5.85 18.39
N GLY A 234 8.20 -7.03 18.11
CA GLY A 234 7.62 -8.24 17.49
C GLY A 234 6.63 -8.11 16.33
N CYS A 235 6.86 -8.88 15.25
CA CYS A 235 5.75 -9.37 14.44
C CYS A 235 4.76 -10.08 15.37
N GLY A 236 3.57 -9.52 15.56
CA GLY A 236 2.51 -10.17 16.32
C GLY A 236 1.73 -11.07 15.38
N GLU A 237 1.91 -12.38 15.48
CA GLU A 237 1.02 -13.31 14.79
C GLU A 237 -0.42 -13.11 15.26
N LEU A 238 -1.35 -13.16 14.31
CA LEU A 238 -2.78 -13.11 14.57
C LEU A 238 -3.30 -14.55 14.66
N GLU A 239 -4.26 -14.79 15.54
CA GLU A 239 -4.84 -16.13 15.73
C GLU A 239 -5.76 -16.53 14.56
N GLU A 240 -6.44 -15.55 13.96
CA GLU A 240 -7.34 -15.70 12.82
C GLU A 240 -7.09 -14.58 11.80
N PRO A 241 -7.47 -14.77 10.52
CA PRO A 241 -7.66 -13.65 9.62
C PRO A 241 -8.74 -12.71 10.17
N TYR A 242 -8.81 -11.50 9.66
CA TYR A 242 -9.80 -10.50 10.00
C TYR A 242 -10.39 -9.89 8.71
N GLY A 243 -11.59 -9.38 8.81
CA GLY A 243 -12.31 -8.70 7.75
C GLY A 243 -12.07 -7.19 7.74
N VAL A 244 -12.05 -6.61 6.54
CA VAL A 244 -12.10 -5.16 6.32
C VAL A 244 -13.52 -4.77 5.89
N PRO A 245 -14.26 -4.00 6.70
CA PRO A 245 -15.57 -3.48 6.34
C PRO A 245 -15.54 -2.52 5.15
N TYR A 246 -16.58 -2.52 4.33
CA TYR A 246 -16.75 -1.61 3.19
C TYR A 246 -16.67 -0.14 3.61
N ARG A 247 -17.19 0.19 4.80
CA ARG A 247 -17.11 1.54 5.38
C ARG A 247 -15.69 2.04 5.63
N CYS A 248 -14.66 1.18 5.64
CA CYS A 248 -13.26 1.61 5.64
C CYS A 248 -12.83 2.27 4.32
N LEU A 249 -13.61 2.12 3.25
CA LEU A 249 -13.33 2.71 1.94
C LEU A 249 -14.03 4.05 1.73
N ILE A 250 -14.91 4.49 2.63
CA ILE A 250 -15.74 5.69 2.44
C ILE A 250 -15.20 6.83 3.34
N PRO A 251 -14.54 7.86 2.78
CA PRO A 251 -14.15 9.04 3.55
C PRO A 251 -15.35 9.73 4.18
N ARG A 252 -15.24 10.14 5.46
CA ARG A 252 -16.36 10.76 6.18
C ARG A 252 -16.84 12.03 5.50
N GLY A 253 -18.16 12.15 5.35
CA GLY A 253 -18.81 13.31 4.75
C GLY A 253 -18.77 13.36 3.22
N TRP A 254 -18.37 12.26 2.55
CA TRP A 254 -18.37 12.15 1.10
C TRP A 254 -19.37 11.10 0.62
N SER A 255 -20.12 11.43 -0.45
CA SER A 255 -21.16 10.53 -0.97
C SER A 255 -20.79 9.79 -2.26
N ASN A 256 -19.72 10.21 -2.96
CA ASN A 256 -19.27 9.60 -4.21
C ASN A 256 -17.75 9.39 -4.34
N LEU A 257 -17.01 9.52 -3.23
CA LEU A 257 -15.58 9.26 -3.17
C LEU A 257 -15.31 7.99 -2.36
N LEU A 258 -14.47 7.10 -2.90
CA LEU A 258 -13.89 5.97 -2.19
C LEU A 258 -12.37 6.14 -2.08
N VAL A 259 -11.77 5.49 -1.09
CA VAL A 259 -10.31 5.33 -0.97
C VAL A 259 -9.98 3.84 -0.93
N ALA A 260 -9.21 3.36 -1.91
CA ALA A 260 -8.87 1.95 -2.06
C ALA A 260 -7.35 1.79 -2.17
N CYS A 261 -6.64 2.17 -1.12
CA CYS A 261 -5.20 2.03 -1.02
C CYS A 261 -4.77 1.89 0.46
N ARG A 262 -3.46 1.88 0.72
CA ARG A 262 -2.88 1.74 2.07
C ARG A 262 -3.30 2.85 3.04
N GLY A 263 -3.78 3.97 2.50
CA GLY A 263 -4.31 5.11 3.25
C GLY A 263 -5.83 5.06 3.50
N ALA A 264 -6.51 3.94 3.26
CA ALA A 264 -7.91 3.77 3.62
C ALA A 264 -8.13 3.80 5.16
N GLY A 265 -9.37 3.61 5.60
CA GLY A 265 -9.82 3.75 6.99
C GLY A 265 -9.22 2.74 7.96
N PHE A 266 -7.95 2.95 8.34
CA PHE A 266 -7.17 2.12 9.24
C PHE A 266 -6.47 2.98 10.31
N SER A 267 -6.42 2.50 11.55
CA SER A 267 -5.48 3.04 12.53
C SER A 267 -4.03 2.81 12.09
N SER A 268 -3.05 3.49 12.71
CA SER A 268 -1.63 3.23 12.44
C SER A 268 -1.24 1.76 12.64
N ILE A 269 -1.84 1.09 13.63
CA ILE A 269 -1.54 -0.30 13.94
C ILE A 269 -2.20 -1.22 12.90
N ALA A 270 -3.50 -1.01 12.61
CA ALA A 270 -4.20 -1.81 11.61
C ALA A 270 -3.59 -1.68 10.22
N ALA A 271 -3.14 -0.47 9.85
CA ALA A 271 -2.47 -0.20 8.57
C ALA A 271 -1.16 -1.00 8.40
N SER A 272 -0.45 -1.31 9.51
CA SER A 272 0.78 -2.09 9.46
C SER A 272 0.55 -3.50 8.90
N SER A 273 -0.63 -4.06 9.14
CA SER A 273 -1.04 -5.39 8.67
C SER A 273 -1.82 -5.33 7.34
N CYS A 274 -2.73 -4.37 7.17
CA CYS A 274 -3.64 -4.32 6.02
C CYS A 274 -3.01 -3.87 4.69
N ARG A 275 -1.82 -3.27 4.69
CA ARG A 275 -1.26 -2.57 3.51
C ARG A 275 -0.67 -3.45 2.40
N LEU A 276 -0.75 -4.78 2.51
CA LEU A 276 -0.16 -5.68 1.51
C LEU A 276 -0.90 -5.61 0.17
N SER A 277 -0.18 -5.84 -0.94
CA SER A 277 -0.73 -5.76 -2.30
C SER A 277 -1.97 -6.63 -2.52
N ARG A 278 -1.99 -7.85 -1.94
CA ARG A 278 -3.17 -8.74 -1.98
C ARG A 278 -4.42 -8.12 -1.35
N THR A 279 -4.25 -7.37 -0.27
CA THR A 279 -5.34 -6.65 0.38
C THR A 279 -5.75 -5.46 -0.50
N MET A 280 -4.79 -4.69 -1.01
CA MET A 280 -5.07 -3.54 -1.88
C MET A 280 -5.86 -3.93 -3.13
N MET A 281 -5.54 -5.10 -3.73
CA MET A 281 -6.29 -5.63 -4.88
C MET A 281 -7.75 -5.94 -4.52
N GLN A 282 -8.00 -6.57 -3.36
CA GLN A 282 -9.36 -6.83 -2.87
C GLN A 282 -10.13 -5.53 -2.60
N LEU A 283 -9.50 -4.54 -1.95
CA LEU A 283 -10.13 -3.23 -1.72
C LEU A 283 -10.48 -2.52 -3.04
N GLY A 284 -9.58 -2.59 -4.03
CA GLY A 284 -9.82 -2.02 -5.36
C GLY A 284 -10.98 -2.70 -6.09
N GLN A 285 -11.07 -4.04 -6.03
CA GLN A 285 -12.19 -4.79 -6.60
C GLN A 285 -13.51 -4.42 -5.92
N ALA A 286 -13.53 -4.40 -4.58
CA ALA A 286 -14.70 -3.99 -3.81
C ALA A 286 -15.15 -2.56 -4.14
N ALA A 287 -14.20 -1.62 -4.24
CA ALA A 287 -14.50 -0.23 -4.58
C ALA A 287 -15.11 -0.09 -5.99
N GLY A 288 -14.56 -0.81 -6.98
CA GLY A 288 -15.10 -0.82 -8.34
C GLY A 288 -16.53 -1.37 -8.41
N ILE A 289 -16.79 -2.49 -7.74
CA ILE A 289 -18.12 -3.09 -7.67
C ILE A 289 -19.10 -2.17 -6.94
N ALA A 290 -18.68 -1.57 -5.81
CA ALA A 290 -19.51 -0.63 -5.06
C ALA A 290 -19.89 0.60 -5.87
N ALA A 291 -18.95 1.19 -6.62
CA ALA A 291 -19.24 2.30 -7.53
C ALA A 291 -20.22 1.91 -8.64
N ALA A 292 -20.07 0.72 -9.23
CA ALA A 292 -20.99 0.21 -10.24
C ALA A 292 -22.41 -0.04 -9.67
N LEU A 293 -22.50 -0.59 -8.46
CA LEU A 293 -23.76 -0.79 -7.73
C LEU A 293 -24.44 0.54 -7.41
N ALA A 294 -23.70 1.48 -6.82
CA ALA A 294 -24.20 2.81 -6.49
C ALA A 294 -24.77 3.50 -7.73
N ARG A 295 -24.04 3.42 -8.86
CA ARG A 295 -24.47 3.98 -10.14
C ARG A 295 -25.75 3.33 -10.68
N ARG A 296 -25.84 2.00 -10.60
CA ARG A 296 -26.99 1.22 -11.07
C ARG A 296 -28.25 1.51 -10.26
N GLU A 297 -28.11 1.67 -8.95
CA GLU A 297 -29.23 1.89 -8.04
C GLU A 297 -29.56 3.37 -7.82
N GLY A 298 -28.68 4.27 -8.26
CA GLY A 298 -28.87 5.72 -8.13
C GLY A 298 -28.71 6.21 -6.69
N VAL A 299 -27.83 5.57 -5.92
CA VAL A 299 -27.66 5.80 -4.48
C VAL A 299 -26.28 6.37 -4.12
N SER A 300 -26.16 6.94 -2.91
CA SER A 300 -24.87 7.30 -2.33
C SER A 300 -24.01 6.05 -2.09
N LEU A 301 -22.68 6.21 -2.03
CA LEU A 301 -21.79 5.12 -1.61
C LEU A 301 -22.11 4.59 -0.20
N LEU A 302 -22.68 5.43 0.67
CA LEU A 302 -23.14 5.07 2.01
C LEU A 302 -24.34 4.12 1.98
N ASP A 303 -25.13 4.18 0.92
CA ASP A 303 -26.41 3.48 0.79
C ASP A 303 -26.29 2.20 -0.08
N VAL A 304 -25.08 1.85 -0.52
CA VAL A 304 -24.83 0.61 -1.26
C VAL A 304 -25.19 -0.59 -0.38
N PRO A 305 -26.09 -1.49 -0.82
CA PRO A 305 -26.49 -2.63 -0.01
C PRO A 305 -25.33 -3.61 0.18
N ALA A 306 -24.84 -3.74 1.42
CA ALA A 306 -23.71 -4.62 1.76
C ALA A 306 -23.90 -6.06 1.29
N ALA A 307 -25.13 -6.60 1.39
CA ALA A 307 -25.45 -7.95 0.91
C ALA A 307 -25.28 -8.09 -0.61
N ALA A 308 -25.70 -7.08 -1.39
CA ALA A 308 -25.56 -7.08 -2.84
C ALA A 308 -24.09 -6.95 -3.26
N LEU A 309 -23.32 -6.09 -2.59
CA LEU A 309 -21.88 -5.94 -2.80
C LEU A 309 -21.13 -7.25 -2.52
N ARG A 310 -21.38 -7.87 -1.36
CA ARG A 310 -20.79 -9.17 -1.00
C ARG A 310 -21.20 -10.27 -1.98
N GLN A 311 -22.45 -10.28 -2.44
CA GLN A 311 -22.90 -11.25 -3.42
C GLN A 311 -22.15 -11.13 -4.76
N MET A 312 -21.97 -9.91 -5.28
CA MET A 312 -21.19 -9.69 -6.50
C MET A 312 -19.71 -10.04 -6.35
N LEU A 313 -19.13 -9.83 -5.17
CA LEU A 313 -17.77 -10.27 -4.86
C LEU A 313 -17.65 -11.80 -4.90
N ARG A 314 -18.62 -12.53 -4.31
CA ARG A 314 -18.65 -14.01 -4.36
C ARG A 314 -18.80 -14.54 -5.79
N GLU A 315 -19.63 -13.90 -6.60
CA GLU A 315 -19.83 -14.27 -8.02
C GLU A 315 -18.54 -14.12 -8.85
N GLN A 316 -17.59 -13.30 -8.38
CA GLN A 316 -16.25 -13.15 -8.96
C GLN A 316 -15.18 -13.94 -8.19
N ASN A 317 -15.59 -14.93 -7.40
CA ASN A 317 -14.71 -15.80 -6.61
C ASN A 317 -13.81 -15.06 -5.61
N ALA A 318 -14.21 -13.87 -5.15
CA ALA A 318 -13.51 -13.19 -4.06
C ALA A 318 -13.89 -13.81 -2.71
N GLN A 319 -12.89 -14.09 -1.87
CA GLN A 319 -13.12 -14.61 -0.53
C GLN A 319 -13.59 -13.49 0.42
N VAL A 320 -14.88 -13.51 0.78
CA VAL A 320 -15.49 -12.56 1.73
C VAL A 320 -16.07 -13.21 2.98
N ASP A 321 -15.94 -14.55 3.08
CA ASP A 321 -16.39 -15.36 4.21
C ASP A 321 -15.19 -16.13 4.81
N TRP A 322 -15.23 -16.33 6.14
CA TRP A 322 -14.26 -17.13 6.87
C TRP A 322 -14.98 -18.13 7.81
N PRO A 323 -14.59 -19.42 7.85
CA PRO A 323 -13.62 -20.08 6.97
C PRO A 323 -13.98 -19.98 5.47
N MET A 324 -13.00 -20.17 4.59
CA MET A 324 -13.22 -20.16 3.13
C MET A 324 -14.32 -21.18 2.77
N PRO A 325 -15.36 -20.79 2.01
CA PRO A 325 -16.39 -21.71 1.55
C PRO A 325 -15.80 -22.83 0.69
N GLU A 326 -16.37 -24.03 0.78
CA GLU A 326 -15.88 -25.22 0.07
C GLU A 326 -15.89 -25.03 -1.44
N GLU A 327 -16.91 -24.37 -1.98
CA GLU A 327 -17.05 -24.12 -3.43
C GLU A 327 -15.89 -23.27 -3.95
N LEU A 328 -15.48 -22.25 -3.18
CA LEU A 328 -14.35 -21.39 -3.52
C LEU A 328 -13.02 -22.14 -3.38
N ARG A 329 -12.88 -22.99 -2.35
CA ARG A 329 -11.71 -23.83 -2.16
C ARG A 329 -11.49 -24.80 -3.33
N VAL A 330 -12.57 -25.40 -3.84
CA VAL A 330 -12.53 -26.26 -5.03
C VAL A 330 -12.11 -25.45 -6.26
N HIS A 331 -12.74 -24.29 -6.49
CA HIS A 331 -12.41 -23.43 -7.63
C HIS A 331 -10.92 -23.03 -7.67
N LEU A 332 -10.36 -22.59 -6.54
CA LEU A 332 -8.94 -22.21 -6.44
C LEU A 332 -7.99 -23.41 -6.49
N GLY A 333 -8.46 -24.60 -6.10
CA GLY A 333 -7.70 -25.85 -6.18
C GLY A 333 -7.56 -26.39 -7.61
N ASP A 334 -8.55 -26.13 -8.46
CA ASP A 334 -8.54 -26.52 -9.87
C ASP A 334 -7.62 -25.62 -10.73
N GLU A 335 -7.25 -24.43 -10.26
CA GLU A 335 -6.27 -23.54 -10.96
C GLU A 335 -4.80 -24.02 -10.88
N GLY A 336 -4.55 -25.20 -10.30
CA GLY A 336 -3.21 -25.80 -10.13
C GLY A 336 -2.89 -27.01 -11.01
N ALA A 337 -3.72 -27.35 -12.01
CA ALA A 337 -3.61 -28.63 -12.73
C ALA A 337 -3.54 -28.56 -14.28
N ASP A 338 -3.36 -27.39 -14.89
CA ASP A 338 -3.13 -27.24 -16.34
C ASP A 338 -1.84 -26.45 -16.65
#